data_AF-A0A8S3FZ77-F1
#
_entry.id   AF-A0A8S3FZ77-F1
#
_cell.length_a   1.000
_cell.length_b   1.000
_cell.length_c   1.000
_cell.angle_alpha   90.00
_cell.angle_beta   90.00
_cell.angle_gamma   90.00
#
_symmetry.space_group_name_H-M   'P 1'
#
loop_
_entity.id
_entity.type
_entity.pdbx_description
1 polymer ?
#
loop_
_entity_poly.entity_id
_entity_poly.type
_entity_poly.pdbx_seq_one_letter_code
_entity_poly.pdbx_strand_id
1 'polypeptide(L)'
;MPKIAKAKTDALKAEAQDATVKLETKPEATLDFVDSLTFLDEIQERIDPLEQEAEVVRQMYELIEQYKVPCPPEDIVSYSSLTTTLNGCRNAMDKSLTERDAYVTKFVTLLDKDIEILTQEVRQIKQDSQNPLLLDPSADKDKVKLLLDDYLKKIDLQQRTSTEYRLYQKNFKVEVTKFDELEEVYGELKLKELLWNSLNEWDTMLEEFQTMDFNKLDHEQLTGIVNKYGKNVYQLERGLPPNQSVPILKEKVESLRSKLPTITNLRNPNLRRRHWDVIEDLIKFHPTVEEPLSLGKLIDINAFQHEERVQEISGQASSEASLEGILKR
;
A
#
# COMPACT_ATOMS: atom_id res chain seq x y z
N MET A 1 8.54 2.97 -54.99
CA MET A 1 8.67 4.37 -54.55
C MET A 1 7.31 5.06 -54.39
N PRO A 2 6.39 5.09 -55.39
CA PRO A 2 5.11 5.82 -55.27
C PRO A 2 4.19 5.28 -54.16
N LYS A 3 4.04 3.95 -54.05
CA LYS A 3 3.26 3.31 -52.97
C LYS A 3 3.78 3.63 -51.56
N ILE A 4 5.09 3.80 -51.41
CA ILE A 4 5.73 4.10 -50.12
C ILE A 4 5.52 5.59 -49.78
N ALA A 5 5.68 6.48 -50.77
CA ALA A 5 5.41 7.91 -50.60
C ALA A 5 3.95 8.17 -50.22
N LYS A 6 3.00 7.49 -50.87
CA LYS A 6 1.57 7.54 -50.53
C LYS A 6 1.32 7.09 -49.09
N ALA A 7 1.78 5.88 -48.72
CA ALA A 7 1.55 5.35 -47.38
C ALA A 7 2.10 6.28 -46.28
N LYS A 8 3.28 6.89 -46.50
CA LYS A 8 3.84 7.89 -45.58
C LYS A 8 3.04 9.19 -45.55
N THR A 9 2.57 9.67 -46.70
CA THR A 9 1.71 10.88 -46.79
C THR A 9 0.42 10.68 -46.00
N ASP A 10 -0.26 9.56 -46.22
CA ASP A 10 -1.55 9.28 -45.58
C ASP A 10 -1.38 9.09 -44.06
N ALA A 11 -0.28 8.46 -43.62
CA ALA A 11 0.04 8.30 -42.19
C ALA A 11 0.31 9.66 -41.51
N LEU A 12 1.19 10.49 -42.07
CA LEU A 12 1.50 11.82 -41.53
C LEU A 12 0.28 12.73 -41.50
N LYS A 13 -0.56 12.66 -42.54
CA LYS A 13 -1.78 13.44 -42.62
C LYS A 13 -2.80 13.00 -41.58
N ALA A 14 -2.97 11.70 -41.38
CA ALA A 14 -3.86 11.17 -40.35
C ALA A 14 -3.40 11.59 -38.94
N GLU A 15 -2.10 11.48 -38.66
CA GLU A 15 -1.52 11.89 -37.38
C GLU A 15 -1.71 13.39 -37.11
N ALA A 16 -1.36 14.24 -38.09
CA ALA A 16 -1.53 15.70 -37.96
C ALA A 16 -2.99 16.13 -37.83
N GLN A 17 -3.91 15.42 -38.50
CA GLN A 17 -5.33 15.73 -38.42
C GLN A 17 -5.94 15.28 -37.09
N ASP A 18 -5.58 14.11 -36.57
CA ASP A 18 -5.97 13.67 -35.23
C ASP A 18 -5.46 14.63 -34.15
N ALA A 19 -4.19 15.06 -34.26
CA ALA A 19 -3.60 16.04 -33.36
C ALA A 19 -4.33 17.39 -33.41
N THR A 20 -4.69 17.87 -34.61
CA THR A 20 -5.47 19.10 -34.76
C THR A 20 -6.82 19.00 -34.06
N VAL A 21 -7.55 17.89 -34.24
CA VAL A 21 -8.87 17.69 -33.60
C VAL A 21 -8.74 17.67 -32.07
N LYS A 22 -7.71 17.00 -31.54
CA LYS A 22 -7.46 16.97 -30.09
C LYS A 22 -7.12 18.36 -29.54
N LEU A 23 -6.33 19.16 -30.25
CA LEU A 23 -5.98 20.53 -29.85
C LEU A 23 -7.16 21.51 -29.89
N GLU A 24 -8.12 21.29 -30.79
CA GLU A 24 -9.31 22.13 -30.92
C GLU A 24 -10.45 21.73 -29.96
N THR A 25 -10.35 20.55 -29.36
CA THR A 25 -11.35 20.06 -28.39
C THR A 25 -11.25 20.89 -27.11
N LYS A 26 -12.38 21.46 -26.68
CA LYS A 26 -12.43 22.32 -25.49
C LYS A 26 -12.60 21.49 -24.23
N PRO A 27 -11.67 21.57 -23.27
CA PRO A 27 -11.80 20.85 -22.00
C PRO A 27 -12.87 21.49 -21.10
N GLU A 28 -13.64 20.66 -20.38
CA GLU A 28 -14.68 21.10 -19.44
C GLU A 28 -14.43 20.60 -18.01
N ALA A 29 -13.89 19.39 -17.85
CA ALA A 29 -13.54 18.79 -16.57
C ALA A 29 -12.03 18.83 -16.28
N THR A 30 -11.66 18.67 -15.01
CA THR A 30 -10.25 18.65 -14.56
C THR A 30 -9.40 17.66 -15.36
N LEU A 31 -9.91 16.45 -15.59
CA LEU A 31 -9.23 15.43 -16.41
C LEU A 31 -9.06 15.86 -17.86
N ASP A 32 -10.05 16.50 -18.46
CA ASP A 32 -9.93 16.99 -19.84
C ASP A 32 -8.81 18.02 -19.96
N PHE A 33 -8.66 18.91 -18.97
CA PHE A 33 -7.54 19.86 -18.94
C PHE A 33 -6.20 19.16 -18.77
N VAL A 34 -6.13 18.11 -17.94
CA VAL A 34 -4.92 17.29 -17.80
C VAL A 34 -4.54 16.66 -19.14
N ASP A 35 -5.49 16.04 -19.81
CA ASP A 35 -5.28 15.37 -21.10
C ASP A 35 -4.87 16.37 -22.18
N SER A 36 -5.57 17.52 -22.28
CA SER A 36 -5.25 18.57 -23.25
C SER A 36 -3.85 19.17 -23.02
N LEU A 37 -3.46 19.46 -21.77
CA LEU A 37 -2.15 20.04 -21.48
C LEU A 37 -1.02 19.02 -21.64
N THR A 38 -1.25 17.77 -21.27
CA THR A 38 -0.27 16.68 -21.49
C THR A 38 -0.06 16.45 -22.98
N PHE A 39 -1.14 16.39 -23.76
CA PHE A 39 -1.06 16.24 -25.21
C PHE A 39 -0.38 17.44 -25.88
N LEU A 40 -0.58 18.66 -25.35
CA LEU A 40 0.11 19.85 -25.85
C LEU A 40 1.63 19.75 -25.68
N ASP A 41 2.11 19.22 -24.56
CA ASP A 41 3.55 18.98 -24.34
C ASP A 41 4.07 17.89 -25.28
N GLU A 42 3.32 16.80 -25.49
CA GLU A 42 3.68 15.72 -26.41
C GLU A 42 3.77 16.18 -27.88
N ILE A 43 2.76 16.93 -28.35
CA ILE A 43 2.73 17.39 -29.74
C ILE A 43 3.80 18.47 -29.99
N GLN A 44 4.14 19.27 -28.97
CA GLN A 44 5.22 20.24 -29.04
C GLN A 44 6.58 19.57 -29.29
N GLU A 45 6.82 18.38 -28.72
CA GLU A 45 8.03 17.59 -28.99
C GLU A 45 7.94 16.84 -30.33
N ARG A 46 6.73 16.45 -30.76
CA ARG A 46 6.51 15.64 -31.98
C ARG A 46 6.44 16.45 -33.27
N ILE A 47 6.04 17.72 -33.23
CA ILE A 47 5.77 18.53 -34.44
C ILE A 47 7.01 18.68 -35.35
N ASP A 48 8.19 18.93 -34.77
CA ASP A 48 9.42 19.12 -35.55
C ASP A 48 9.90 17.80 -36.21
N PRO A 49 9.94 16.66 -35.51
CA PRO A 49 10.14 15.35 -36.16
C PRO A 49 9.11 15.06 -37.27
N LEU A 50 7.85 15.43 -37.06
CA LEU A 50 6.77 15.15 -37.99
C LEU A 50 6.95 15.97 -39.29
N GLU A 51 7.42 17.21 -39.20
CA GLU A 51 7.81 18.02 -40.35
C GLU A 51 9.06 17.50 -41.08
N GLN A 52 10.05 16.98 -40.35
CA GLN A 52 11.23 16.35 -40.97
C GLN A 52 10.83 15.11 -41.79
N GLU A 53 9.89 14.31 -41.29
CA GLU A 53 9.35 13.17 -42.04
C GLU A 53 8.57 13.63 -43.29
N ALA A 54 7.83 14.74 -43.19
CA ALA A 54 7.15 15.34 -44.33
C ALA A 54 8.12 15.87 -45.40
N GLU A 55 9.28 16.40 -44.99
CA GLU A 55 10.36 16.82 -45.88
C GLU A 55 10.96 15.62 -46.65
N VAL A 56 11.10 14.46 -45.99
CA VAL A 56 11.51 13.22 -46.68
C VAL A 56 10.47 12.82 -47.73
N VAL A 57 9.17 12.94 -47.42
CA VAL A 57 8.09 12.68 -48.39
C VAL A 57 8.16 13.66 -49.57
N ARG A 58 8.43 14.95 -49.33
CA ARG A 58 8.67 15.95 -50.38
C ARG A 58 9.79 15.51 -51.33
N GLN A 59 10.95 15.11 -50.79
CA GLN A 59 12.07 14.62 -51.59
C GLN A 59 11.70 13.35 -52.40
N MET A 60 10.86 12.47 -51.85
CA MET A 60 10.38 11.29 -52.59
C MET A 60 9.50 11.69 -53.78
N TYR A 61 8.61 12.67 -53.64
CA TYR A 61 7.78 13.16 -54.75
C TYR A 61 8.59 13.94 -55.79
N GLU A 62 9.61 14.71 -55.39
CA GLU A 62 10.56 15.35 -56.31
C GLU A 62 11.29 14.33 -57.19
N LEU A 63 11.75 13.22 -56.61
CA LEU A 63 12.36 12.12 -57.37
C LEU A 63 11.36 11.46 -58.32
N ILE A 64 10.12 11.23 -57.88
CA ILE A 64 9.06 10.67 -58.74
C ILE A 64 8.82 11.57 -59.96
N GLU A 65 8.79 12.89 -59.78
CA GLU A 65 8.64 13.87 -60.85
C GLU A 65 9.87 13.92 -61.77
N GLN A 66 11.08 14.00 -61.20
CA GLN A 66 12.34 14.04 -61.95
C GLN A 66 12.50 12.82 -62.88
N TYR A 67 12.17 11.63 -62.39
CA TYR A 67 12.25 10.38 -63.17
C TYR A 67 10.97 10.06 -63.95
N LYS A 68 9.98 10.96 -63.96
CA LYS A 68 8.68 10.81 -64.63
C LYS A 68 7.99 9.47 -64.34
N VAL A 69 8.06 9.02 -63.09
CA VAL A 69 7.43 7.76 -62.67
C VAL A 69 5.92 7.95 -62.65
N PRO A 70 5.12 7.07 -63.30
CA PRO A 70 3.66 7.19 -63.30
C PRO A 70 3.10 7.18 -61.87
N CYS A 71 2.39 8.25 -61.52
CA CYS A 71 1.78 8.43 -60.21
C CYS A 71 0.28 8.73 -60.38
N PRO A 72 -0.62 8.10 -59.59
CA PRO A 72 -2.04 8.43 -59.60
C PRO A 72 -2.28 9.92 -59.27
N PRO A 73 -3.21 10.61 -59.97
CA PRO A 73 -3.55 12.00 -59.65
C PRO A 73 -4.02 12.19 -58.21
N GLU A 74 -4.71 11.19 -57.65
CA GLU A 74 -5.17 11.18 -56.25
C GLU A 74 -4.01 11.27 -55.25
N ASP A 75 -2.87 10.64 -55.54
CA ASP A 75 -1.70 10.62 -54.66
C ASP A 75 -0.98 11.98 -54.68
N ILE A 76 -0.94 12.64 -55.85
CA ILE A 76 -0.42 14.00 -56.01
C ILE A 76 -1.30 15.00 -55.25
N VAL A 77 -2.63 14.84 -55.31
CA VAL A 77 -3.57 15.67 -54.54
C VAL A 77 -3.40 15.44 -53.04
N SER A 78 -3.31 14.18 -52.59
CA SER A 78 -3.07 13.84 -51.17
C SER A 78 -1.79 14.52 -50.67
N TYR A 79 -0.70 14.40 -51.42
CA TYR A 79 0.57 15.07 -51.12
C TYR A 79 0.45 16.59 -51.08
N SER A 80 -0.22 17.21 -52.05
CA SER A 80 -0.39 18.68 -52.08
C SER A 80 -1.12 19.23 -50.86
N SER A 81 -2.00 18.42 -50.26
CA SER A 81 -2.74 18.78 -49.05
C SER A 81 -1.99 18.51 -47.74
N LEU A 82 -0.89 17.73 -47.78
CA LEU A 82 -0.11 17.38 -46.59
C LEU A 82 0.45 18.64 -45.91
N THR A 83 1.08 19.55 -46.67
CA THR A 83 1.61 20.81 -46.15
C THR A 83 0.52 21.66 -45.50
N THR A 84 -0.68 21.70 -46.08
CA THR A 84 -1.83 22.42 -45.49
C THR A 84 -2.27 21.79 -44.18
N THR A 85 -2.37 20.46 -44.09
CA THR A 85 -2.73 19.76 -42.85
C THR A 85 -1.68 19.96 -41.76
N LEU A 86 -0.38 19.89 -42.10
CA LEU A 86 0.71 20.13 -41.15
C LEU A 86 0.73 21.56 -40.62
N ASN A 87 0.58 22.55 -41.51
CA ASN A 87 0.45 23.95 -41.10
C ASN A 87 -0.80 24.16 -40.23
N GLY A 88 -1.90 23.47 -40.52
CA GLY A 88 -3.10 23.46 -39.67
C GLY A 88 -2.79 22.96 -38.26
N CYS A 89 -2.11 21.82 -38.14
CA CYS A 89 -1.67 21.27 -36.86
C CYS A 89 -0.72 22.22 -36.11
N ARG A 90 0.26 22.81 -36.81
CA ARG A 90 1.20 23.77 -36.20
C ARG A 90 0.49 25.02 -35.71
N ASN A 91 -0.42 25.58 -36.51
CA ASN A 91 -1.22 26.74 -36.12
C ASN A 91 -2.14 26.42 -34.92
N ALA A 92 -2.75 25.23 -34.89
CA ALA A 92 -3.56 24.78 -33.76
C ALA A 92 -2.71 24.63 -32.49
N MET A 93 -1.51 24.05 -32.61
CA MET A 93 -0.54 23.93 -31.51
C MET A 93 -0.11 25.30 -31.00
N ASP A 94 0.31 26.22 -31.89
CA ASP A 94 0.73 27.57 -31.53
C ASP A 94 -0.40 28.33 -30.81
N LYS A 95 -1.63 28.19 -31.31
CA LYS A 95 -2.81 28.74 -30.64
C LYS A 95 -2.99 28.16 -29.24
N SER A 96 -2.96 26.83 -29.09
CA SER A 96 -3.09 26.18 -27.79
C SER A 96 -1.94 26.53 -26.83
N LEU A 97 -0.72 26.76 -27.33
CA LEU A 97 0.41 27.28 -26.55
C LEU A 97 0.14 28.70 -26.03
N THR A 98 -0.47 29.57 -26.83
CA THR A 98 -0.86 30.92 -26.36
C THR A 98 -1.99 30.89 -25.33
N GLU A 99 -2.88 29.90 -25.41
CA GLU A 99 -3.99 29.71 -24.46
C GLU A 99 -3.58 28.89 -23.22
N ARG A 100 -2.37 28.32 -23.18
CA ARG A 100 -1.88 27.41 -22.13
C ARG A 100 -2.06 27.99 -20.74
N ASP A 101 -1.60 29.23 -20.51
CA ASP A 101 -1.68 29.85 -19.18
C ASP A 101 -3.14 30.03 -18.71
N ALA A 102 -4.05 30.33 -19.65
CA ALA A 102 -5.47 30.40 -19.36
C ALA A 102 -6.07 29.02 -19.05
N TYR A 103 -5.61 27.97 -19.71
CA TYR A 103 -6.05 26.59 -19.46
C TYR A 103 -5.53 26.09 -18.11
N VAL A 104 -4.27 26.37 -17.78
CA VAL A 104 -3.70 26.10 -16.45
C VAL A 104 -4.47 26.83 -15.36
N THR A 105 -4.84 28.10 -15.58
CA THR A 105 -5.66 28.86 -14.61
C THR A 105 -7.04 28.22 -14.38
N LYS A 106 -7.70 27.78 -15.45
CA LYS A 106 -9.00 27.07 -15.36
C LYS A 106 -8.85 25.70 -14.71
N PHE A 107 -7.82 24.94 -15.06
CA PHE A 107 -7.46 23.67 -14.45
C PHE A 107 -7.30 23.82 -12.94
N VAL A 108 -6.50 24.79 -12.47
CA VAL A 108 -6.31 25.05 -11.04
C VAL A 108 -7.64 25.36 -10.37
N THR A 109 -8.48 26.20 -10.99
CA THR A 109 -9.80 26.55 -10.42
C THR A 109 -10.74 25.35 -10.29
N LEU A 110 -10.72 24.42 -11.25
CA LEU A 110 -11.53 23.20 -11.18
C LEU A 110 -10.95 22.19 -10.18
N LEU A 111 -9.63 22.01 -10.21
CA LEU A 111 -8.93 21.14 -9.28
C LEU A 111 -9.13 21.60 -7.83
N ASP A 112 -9.12 22.90 -7.55
CA ASP A 112 -9.38 23.44 -6.21
C ASP A 112 -10.78 23.04 -5.71
N LYS A 113 -11.79 23.02 -6.59
CA LYS A 113 -13.14 22.55 -6.24
C LYS A 113 -13.16 21.06 -5.97
N ASP A 114 -12.46 20.27 -6.79
CA ASP A 114 -12.36 18.83 -6.59
C ASP A 114 -11.63 18.49 -5.28
N ILE A 115 -10.58 19.24 -4.95
CA ILE A 115 -9.85 19.16 -3.68
C ILE A 115 -10.75 19.55 -2.50
N GLU A 116 -11.62 20.55 -2.65
CA GLU A 116 -12.58 20.94 -1.62
C GLU A 116 -13.58 19.80 -1.36
N ILE A 117 -14.11 19.17 -2.40
CA ILE A 117 -15.00 17.99 -2.28
C ILE A 117 -14.27 16.86 -1.56
N LEU A 118 -13.06 16.51 -1.98
CA LEU A 118 -12.24 15.48 -1.32
C LEU A 118 -12.04 15.81 0.17
N THR A 119 -11.75 17.06 0.49
CA THR A 119 -11.54 17.50 1.87
C THR A 119 -12.82 17.38 2.70
N GLN A 120 -13.98 17.68 2.13
CA GLN A 120 -15.27 17.48 2.78
C GLN A 120 -15.56 15.99 3.03
N GLU A 121 -15.27 15.12 2.07
CA GLU A 121 -15.44 13.67 2.23
C GLU A 121 -14.50 13.12 3.32
N VAL A 122 -13.24 13.56 3.36
CA VAL A 122 -12.28 13.20 4.42
C VAL A 122 -12.80 13.64 5.79
N ARG A 123 -13.35 14.85 5.91
CA ARG A 123 -13.96 15.34 7.16
C ARG A 123 -15.16 14.52 7.58
N GLN A 124 -15.99 14.09 6.63
CA GLN A 124 -17.11 13.22 6.94
C GLN A 124 -16.62 11.86 7.45
N ILE A 125 -15.64 11.25 6.77
CA ILE A 125 -15.02 10.00 7.23
C ILE A 125 -14.41 10.18 8.63
N LYS A 126 -13.74 11.30 8.89
CA LYS A 126 -13.19 11.63 10.21
C LYS A 126 -14.28 11.59 11.27
N GLN A 127 -15.38 12.30 11.06
CA GLN A 127 -16.52 12.33 11.98
C GLN A 127 -17.15 10.94 12.19
N ASP A 128 -17.41 10.22 11.10
CA ASP A 128 -18.00 8.88 11.11
C ASP A 128 -17.09 7.86 11.84
N SER A 129 -15.77 8.06 11.74
CA SER A 129 -14.78 7.24 12.43
C SER A 129 -14.65 7.54 13.93
N GLN A 130 -15.25 8.63 14.44
CA GLN A 130 -15.33 8.89 15.89
C GLN A 130 -16.43 8.07 16.56
N ASN A 131 -17.10 7.17 15.83
CA ASN A 131 -18.07 6.25 16.39
C ASN A 131 -17.47 5.46 17.56
N PRO A 132 -18.02 5.58 18.79
CA PRO A 132 -17.50 4.91 19.98
C PRO A 132 -17.40 3.39 19.85
N LEU A 133 -18.24 2.77 19.01
CA LEU A 133 -18.22 1.33 18.76
C LEU A 133 -16.86 0.84 18.22
N LEU A 134 -16.10 1.71 17.52
CA LEU A 134 -14.80 1.34 16.97
C LEU A 134 -13.70 1.17 18.04
N LEU A 135 -13.93 1.61 19.27
CA LEU A 135 -12.98 1.50 20.38
C LEU A 135 -13.58 0.80 21.61
N ASP A 136 -14.82 0.31 21.49
CA ASP A 136 -15.52 -0.43 22.53
C ASP A 136 -15.16 -1.92 22.46
N PRO A 137 -14.51 -2.50 23.50
CA PRO A 137 -14.12 -3.90 23.50
C PRO A 137 -15.30 -4.88 23.58
N SER A 138 -16.48 -4.40 23.99
CA SER A 138 -17.71 -5.20 24.07
C SER A 138 -18.52 -5.18 22.76
N ALA A 139 -18.09 -4.37 21.79
CA ALA A 139 -18.75 -4.30 20.50
C ALA A 139 -18.65 -5.61 19.72
N ASP A 140 -19.66 -5.84 18.89
CA ASP A 140 -19.72 -6.97 17.97
C ASP A 140 -18.58 -6.85 16.95
N LYS A 141 -17.62 -7.78 17.04
CA LYS A 141 -16.39 -7.81 16.24
C LYS A 141 -16.67 -7.78 14.73
N ASP A 142 -17.69 -8.50 14.28
CA ASP A 142 -18.01 -8.58 12.85
C ASP A 142 -18.61 -7.26 12.34
N LYS A 143 -19.47 -6.63 13.16
CA LYS A 143 -20.02 -5.30 12.83
C LYS A 143 -18.93 -4.23 12.80
N VAL A 144 -18.02 -4.23 13.78
CA VAL A 144 -16.92 -3.27 13.82
C VAL A 144 -16.01 -3.46 12.61
N LYS A 145 -15.68 -4.71 12.26
CA LYS A 145 -14.88 -5.01 11.06
C LYS A 145 -15.54 -4.51 9.78
N LEU A 146 -16.82 -4.78 9.57
CA LEU A 146 -17.55 -4.32 8.38
C LEU A 146 -17.57 -2.79 8.27
N LEU A 147 -17.80 -2.09 9.38
CA LEU A 147 -17.81 -0.64 9.40
C LEU A 147 -16.42 -0.05 9.12
N LEU A 148 -15.39 -0.63 9.74
CA LEU A 148 -14.02 -0.19 9.56
C LEU A 148 -13.51 -0.45 8.14
N ASP A 149 -13.86 -1.59 7.55
CA ASP A 149 -13.55 -1.92 6.16
C ASP A 149 -14.20 -0.93 5.17
N ASP A 150 -15.43 -0.47 5.45
CA ASP A 150 -16.10 0.57 4.64
C ASP A 150 -15.35 1.90 4.73
N TYR A 151 -14.98 2.34 5.93
CA TYR A 151 -14.22 3.58 6.13
C TYR A 151 -12.82 3.51 5.51
N LEU A 152 -12.13 2.36 5.64
CA LEU A 152 -10.82 2.12 5.02
C LEU A 152 -10.90 2.19 3.49
N LYS A 153 -11.91 1.58 2.88
CA LYS A 153 -12.12 1.67 1.42
C LYS A 153 -12.36 3.11 0.96
N LYS A 154 -13.18 3.86 1.70
CA LYS A 154 -13.47 5.27 1.39
C LYS A 154 -12.21 6.13 1.50
N ILE A 155 -11.43 5.98 2.57
CA ILE A 155 -10.20 6.78 2.76
C ILE A 155 -9.07 6.36 1.80
N ASP A 156 -9.00 5.07 1.43
CA ASP A 156 -8.07 4.56 0.41
C ASP A 156 -8.36 5.18 -0.95
N LEU A 157 -9.64 5.35 -1.31
CA LEU A 157 -10.03 6.06 -2.52
C LEU A 157 -9.50 7.50 -2.49
N GLN A 158 -9.69 8.23 -1.39
CA GLN A 158 -9.19 9.61 -1.26
C GLN A 158 -7.66 9.69 -1.31
N GLN A 159 -6.94 8.71 -0.73
CA GLN A 159 -5.48 8.61 -0.85
C GLN A 159 -5.02 8.46 -2.31
N ARG A 160 -5.72 7.67 -3.12
CA ARG A 160 -5.42 7.52 -4.55
C ARG A 160 -5.71 8.82 -5.30
N THR A 161 -6.91 9.37 -5.13
CA THR A 161 -7.31 10.63 -5.77
C THR A 161 -6.37 11.78 -5.44
N SER A 162 -5.99 11.95 -4.17
CA SER A 162 -5.03 12.98 -3.75
C SER A 162 -3.64 12.79 -4.37
N THR A 163 -3.23 11.54 -4.64
CA THR A 163 -1.96 11.25 -5.30
C THR A 163 -2.01 11.64 -6.78
N GLU A 164 -3.14 11.40 -7.46
CA GLU A 164 -3.38 11.86 -8.83
C GLU A 164 -3.37 13.39 -8.91
N TYR A 165 -4.06 14.08 -7.99
CA TYR A 165 -4.05 15.55 -7.95
C TYR A 165 -2.66 16.13 -7.74
N ARG A 166 -1.86 15.56 -6.82
CA ARG A 166 -0.45 15.96 -6.63
C ARG A 166 0.38 15.75 -7.89
N LEU A 167 0.13 14.67 -8.64
CA LEU A 167 0.79 14.39 -9.91
C LEU A 167 0.43 15.45 -10.96
N TYR A 168 -0.85 15.78 -11.12
CA TYR A 168 -1.28 16.81 -12.07
C TYR A 168 -0.68 18.18 -11.72
N GLN A 169 -0.70 18.57 -10.45
CA GLN A 169 -0.12 19.82 -9.97
C GLN A 169 1.37 19.90 -10.29
N LYS A 170 2.11 18.80 -10.06
CA LYS A 170 3.53 18.70 -10.37
C LYS A 170 3.79 18.79 -11.89
N ASN A 171 3.01 18.09 -12.70
CA ASN A 171 3.17 18.07 -14.16
C ASN A 171 3.00 19.47 -14.76
N PHE A 172 1.99 20.21 -14.30
CA PHE A 172 1.72 21.57 -14.77
C PHE A 172 2.47 22.66 -13.99
N LYS A 173 3.39 22.27 -13.10
CA LYS A 173 4.26 23.17 -12.32
C LYS A 173 3.49 24.21 -11.51
N VAL A 174 2.32 23.83 -11.01
CA VAL A 174 1.52 24.64 -10.09
C VAL A 174 1.82 24.23 -8.65
N GLU A 175 1.30 24.99 -7.69
CA GLU A 175 1.46 24.69 -6.27
C GLU A 175 0.85 23.31 -5.95
N VAL A 176 1.61 22.47 -5.23
CA VAL A 176 1.19 21.13 -4.85
C VAL A 176 0.51 21.17 -3.49
N THR A 177 -0.74 20.75 -3.44
CA THR A 177 -1.54 20.74 -2.22
C THR A 177 -1.03 19.67 -1.25
N LYS A 178 -0.94 20.04 0.02
CA LYS A 178 -0.70 19.10 1.12
C LYS A 178 -2.03 18.63 1.70
N PHE A 179 -2.15 17.33 1.88
CA PHE A 179 -3.38 16.68 2.37
C PHE A 179 -3.17 16.19 3.81
N ASP A 180 -2.72 17.07 4.71
CA ASP A 180 -2.34 16.70 6.08
C ASP A 180 -3.52 16.06 6.85
N GLU A 181 -4.75 16.59 6.70
CA GLU A 181 -5.95 16.03 7.33
C GLU A 181 -6.28 14.62 6.82
N LEU A 182 -6.07 14.36 5.53
CA LEU A 182 -6.24 13.02 4.94
C LEU A 182 -5.21 12.03 5.50
N GLU A 183 -3.95 12.45 5.61
CA GLU A 183 -2.88 11.62 6.17
C GLU A 183 -3.13 11.30 7.65
N GLU A 184 -3.63 12.26 8.43
CA GLU A 184 -4.04 12.08 9.82
C GLU A 184 -5.18 11.05 9.94
N VAL A 185 -6.29 11.25 9.22
CA VAL A 185 -7.47 10.37 9.27
C VAL A 185 -7.14 8.96 8.79
N TYR A 186 -6.33 8.86 7.73
CA TYR A 186 -5.83 7.58 7.24
C TYR A 186 -5.01 6.84 8.31
N GLY A 187 -4.08 7.54 8.96
CA GLY A 187 -3.29 6.98 10.05
C GLY A 187 -4.15 6.50 11.22
N GLU A 188 -5.13 7.30 11.64
CA GLU A 188 -6.06 6.95 12.72
C GLU A 188 -6.87 5.69 12.39
N LEU A 189 -7.43 5.59 11.17
CA LEU A 189 -8.17 4.41 10.72
C LEU A 189 -7.28 3.17 10.65
N LYS A 190 -6.02 3.30 10.21
CA LYS A 190 -5.05 2.19 10.21
C LYS A 190 -4.68 1.72 11.61
N LEU A 191 -4.65 2.61 12.60
CA LEU A 191 -4.47 2.21 13.99
C LEU A 191 -5.70 1.47 14.54
N LYS A 192 -6.92 1.90 14.19
CA LYS A 192 -8.14 1.16 14.54
C LYS A 192 -8.13 -0.23 13.90
N GLU A 193 -7.70 -0.35 12.64
CA GLU A 193 -7.55 -1.64 11.95
C GLU A 193 -6.54 -2.53 12.66
N LEU A 194 -5.37 -1.97 13.00
CA LEU A 194 -4.34 -2.67 13.73
C LEU A 194 -4.83 -3.18 15.09
N LEU A 195 -5.62 -2.40 15.82
CA LEU A 195 -6.18 -2.78 17.12
C LEU A 195 -7.08 -4.02 16.98
N TRP A 196 -8.07 -3.97 16.09
CA TRP A 196 -9.05 -5.05 15.94
C TRP A 196 -8.43 -6.32 15.36
N ASN A 197 -7.55 -6.18 14.36
CA ASN A 197 -6.78 -7.32 13.86
C ASN A 197 -5.91 -7.89 14.98
N SER A 198 -5.25 -7.04 15.78
CA SER A 198 -4.41 -7.51 16.87
C SER A 198 -5.20 -8.26 17.94
N LEU A 199 -6.38 -7.78 18.32
CA LEU A 199 -7.25 -8.44 19.29
C LEU A 199 -7.72 -9.81 18.79
N ASN A 200 -8.11 -9.91 17.52
CA ASN A 200 -8.65 -11.14 16.94
C ASN A 200 -7.57 -12.19 16.67
N GLU A 201 -6.46 -11.76 16.08
CA GLU A 201 -5.32 -12.64 15.79
C GLU A 201 -4.68 -13.13 17.08
N TRP A 202 -4.57 -12.29 18.11
CA TRP A 202 -3.99 -12.68 19.39
C TRP A 202 -4.76 -13.81 20.06
N ASP A 203 -6.09 -13.73 20.10
CA ASP A 203 -6.92 -14.75 20.74
C ASP A 203 -6.77 -16.11 20.04
N THR A 204 -6.83 -16.10 18.70
CA THR A 204 -6.66 -17.31 17.88
C THR A 204 -5.27 -17.92 18.07
N MET A 205 -4.23 -17.08 18.04
CA MET A 205 -2.85 -17.49 18.23
C MET A 205 -2.63 -18.09 19.63
N LEU A 206 -3.14 -17.42 20.67
CA LEU A 206 -2.98 -17.88 22.04
C LEU A 206 -3.68 -19.22 22.27
N GLU A 207 -4.86 -19.44 21.67
CA GLU A 207 -5.57 -20.72 21.73
C GLU A 207 -4.76 -21.85 21.09
N GLU A 208 -4.13 -21.61 19.94
CA GLU A 208 -3.24 -22.58 19.29
C GLU A 208 -2.05 -22.95 20.20
N PHE A 209 -1.37 -21.98 20.79
CA PHE A 209 -0.26 -22.26 21.70
C PHE A 209 -0.70 -22.93 23.00
N GLN A 210 -1.91 -22.65 23.49
CA GLN A 210 -2.44 -23.28 24.70
C GLN A 210 -2.84 -24.74 24.50
N THR A 211 -3.21 -25.12 23.28
CA THR A 211 -3.69 -26.48 22.95
C THR A 211 -2.59 -27.36 22.36
N MET A 212 -1.54 -26.79 21.79
CA MET A 212 -0.42 -27.58 21.25
C MET A 212 0.36 -28.33 22.33
N ASP A 213 0.95 -29.46 21.94
CA ASP A 213 1.92 -30.17 22.77
C ASP A 213 3.10 -29.24 23.11
N PHE A 214 3.35 -29.07 24.40
CA PHE A 214 4.40 -28.20 24.92
C PHE A 214 5.78 -28.58 24.39
N ASN A 215 6.01 -29.85 24.05
CA ASN A 215 7.28 -30.30 23.48
C ASN A 215 7.53 -29.78 22.05
N LYS A 216 6.48 -29.33 21.36
CA LYS A 216 6.56 -28.72 20.03
C LYS A 216 6.54 -27.20 20.07
N LEU A 217 6.32 -26.61 21.25
CA LEU A 217 6.27 -25.17 21.42
C LEU A 217 7.66 -24.56 21.15
N ASP A 218 7.69 -23.60 20.24
CA ASP A 218 8.85 -22.78 19.95
C ASP A 218 8.81 -21.50 20.81
N HIS A 219 9.69 -21.43 21.80
CA HIS A 219 9.75 -20.30 22.73
C HIS A 219 10.33 -19.04 22.08
N GLU A 220 11.16 -19.16 21.03
CA GLU A 220 11.70 -18.02 20.29
C GLU A 220 10.60 -17.41 19.42
N GLN A 221 9.81 -18.24 18.74
CA GLN A 221 8.63 -17.81 18.00
C GLN A 221 7.66 -17.06 18.93
N LEU A 222 7.33 -17.64 20.08
CA LEU A 222 6.43 -17.03 21.06
C LEU A 222 6.97 -15.68 21.57
N THR A 223 8.28 -15.60 21.83
CA THR A 223 8.94 -14.34 22.21
C THR A 223 8.84 -13.29 21.11
N GLY A 224 9.05 -13.68 19.84
CA GLY A 224 8.88 -12.81 18.68
C GLY A 224 7.46 -12.26 18.56
N ILE A 225 6.46 -13.10 18.79
CA ILE A 225 5.04 -12.73 18.80
C ILE A 225 4.76 -11.72 19.92
N VAL A 226 5.12 -12.02 21.17
CA VAL A 226 4.93 -11.09 22.30
C VAL A 226 5.59 -9.73 22.06
N ASN A 227 6.77 -9.72 21.44
CA ASN A 227 7.46 -8.48 21.08
C ASN A 227 6.75 -7.72 19.95
N LYS A 228 6.24 -8.41 18.92
CA LYS A 228 5.42 -7.82 17.85
C LYS A 228 4.19 -7.12 18.45
N TYR A 229 3.40 -7.84 19.23
CA TYR A 229 2.18 -7.25 19.82
C TYR A 229 2.48 -6.20 20.88
N GLY A 230 3.61 -6.30 21.59
CA GLY A 230 4.11 -5.21 22.45
C GLY A 230 4.37 -3.92 21.68
N LYS A 231 4.98 -4.00 20.49
CA LYS A 231 5.15 -2.84 19.60
C LYS A 231 3.81 -2.31 19.10
N ASN A 232 2.87 -3.19 18.74
CA ASN A 232 1.52 -2.78 18.35
C ASN A 232 0.85 -2.00 19.49
N VAL A 233 0.84 -2.54 20.71
CA VAL A 233 0.29 -1.86 21.90
C VAL A 233 0.92 -0.47 22.07
N TYR A 234 2.24 -0.36 21.99
CA TYR A 234 2.93 0.94 22.10
C TYR A 234 2.48 1.96 21.03
N GLN A 235 2.32 1.52 19.77
CA GLN A 235 1.81 2.38 18.70
C GLN A 235 0.36 2.80 18.96
N LEU A 236 -0.48 1.86 19.38
CA LEU A 236 -1.90 2.10 19.67
C LEU A 236 -2.09 3.05 20.86
N GLU A 237 -1.31 2.92 21.93
CA GLU A 237 -1.36 3.81 23.10
C GLU A 237 -0.98 5.26 22.76
N ARG A 238 -0.10 5.45 21.79
CA ARG A 238 0.35 6.80 21.37
C ARG A 238 -0.51 7.42 20.29
N GLY A 239 -1.12 6.60 19.44
CA GLY A 239 -1.81 7.07 18.23
C GLY A 239 -3.33 7.07 18.33
N LEU A 240 -3.93 6.31 19.26
CA LEU A 240 -5.36 6.34 19.51
C LEU A 240 -5.69 7.19 20.75
N PRO A 241 -6.87 7.83 20.79
CA PRO A 241 -7.34 8.47 22.02
C PRO A 241 -7.53 7.43 23.13
N PRO A 242 -7.52 7.87 24.41
CA PRO A 242 -7.76 6.98 25.55
C PRO A 242 -9.03 6.15 25.37
N ASN A 243 -8.91 4.82 25.50
CA ASN A 243 -9.99 3.86 25.28
C ASN A 243 -9.81 2.61 26.16
N GLN A 244 -10.79 1.73 26.15
CA GLN A 244 -10.79 0.49 26.96
C GLN A 244 -10.21 -0.72 26.24
N SER A 245 -10.17 -0.70 24.90
CA SER A 245 -9.71 -1.84 24.09
C SER A 245 -8.20 -2.05 24.12
N VAL A 246 -7.41 -0.97 24.06
CA VAL A 246 -5.94 -1.04 24.09
C VAL A 246 -5.41 -1.62 25.41
N PRO A 247 -5.90 -1.21 26.60
CA PRO A 247 -5.53 -1.84 27.87
C PRO A 247 -5.76 -3.35 27.91
N ILE A 248 -6.85 -3.86 27.31
CA ILE A 248 -7.14 -5.30 27.27
C ILE A 248 -6.08 -6.04 26.45
N LEU A 249 -5.72 -5.54 25.26
CA LEU A 249 -4.65 -6.13 24.46
C LEU A 249 -3.32 -6.09 25.23
N LYS A 250 -3.02 -4.96 25.87
CA LYS A 250 -1.81 -4.80 26.69
C LYS A 250 -1.73 -5.82 27.81
N GLU A 251 -2.80 -5.98 28.58
CA GLU A 251 -2.85 -6.95 29.68
C GLU A 251 -2.62 -8.38 29.17
N LYS A 252 -3.26 -8.76 28.06
CA LYS A 252 -3.05 -10.06 27.42
C LYS A 252 -1.58 -10.27 27.02
N VAL A 253 -0.95 -9.27 26.40
CA VAL A 253 0.44 -9.31 25.97
C VAL A 253 1.40 -9.40 27.15
N GLU A 254 1.22 -8.56 28.18
CA GLU A 254 2.07 -8.58 29.38
C GLU A 254 1.89 -9.88 30.18
N SER A 255 0.67 -10.41 30.25
CA SER A 255 0.37 -11.69 30.91
C SER A 255 1.13 -12.84 30.27
N LEU A 256 1.27 -12.88 28.94
CA LEU A 256 2.10 -13.89 28.27
C LEU A 256 3.60 -13.56 28.39
N ARG A 257 3.97 -12.26 28.31
CA ARG A 257 5.36 -11.82 28.45
C ARG A 257 5.98 -12.25 29.77
N SER A 258 5.27 -12.09 30.88
CA SER A 258 5.75 -12.50 32.21
C SER A 258 5.97 -14.01 32.32
N LYS A 259 5.29 -14.82 31.49
CA LYS A 259 5.44 -16.28 31.47
C LYS A 259 6.63 -16.75 30.63
N LEU A 260 7.13 -15.93 29.69
CA LEU A 260 8.19 -16.31 28.75
C LEU A 260 9.48 -16.85 29.41
N PRO A 261 9.99 -16.28 30.52
CA PRO A 261 11.20 -16.82 31.15
C PRO A 261 11.01 -18.26 31.62
N THR A 262 9.87 -18.54 32.27
CA THR A 262 9.52 -19.90 32.71
C THR A 262 9.32 -20.84 31.53
N ILE A 263 8.63 -20.41 30.46
CA ILE A 263 8.48 -21.21 29.24
C ILE A 263 9.84 -21.56 28.64
N THR A 264 10.74 -20.58 28.55
CA THR A 264 12.10 -20.77 28.03
C THR A 264 12.88 -21.78 28.87
N ASN A 265 12.79 -21.68 30.20
CA ASN A 265 13.42 -22.63 31.11
C ASN A 265 12.86 -24.06 30.95
N LEU A 266 11.54 -24.22 30.83
CA LEU A 266 10.90 -25.52 30.60
C LEU A 266 11.19 -26.10 29.21
N ARG A 267 11.58 -25.25 28.24
CA ARG A 267 11.98 -25.66 26.88
C ARG A 267 13.49 -25.87 26.73
N ASN A 268 14.26 -25.78 27.81
CA ASN A 268 15.69 -26.03 27.80
C ASN A 268 16.00 -27.47 27.29
N PRO A 269 16.74 -27.63 26.19
CA PRO A 269 17.02 -28.95 25.59
C PRO A 269 17.90 -29.85 26.46
N ASN A 270 18.55 -29.30 27.49
CA ASN A 270 19.37 -30.07 28.44
C ASN A 270 18.54 -30.75 29.54
N LEU A 271 17.25 -30.44 29.65
CA LEU A 271 16.35 -31.12 30.59
C LEU A 271 16.22 -32.61 30.22
N ARG A 272 16.39 -33.47 31.22
CA ARG A 272 16.32 -34.94 31.10
C ARG A 272 15.27 -35.46 32.07
N ARG A 273 14.94 -36.76 31.99
CA ARG A 273 13.89 -37.36 32.84
C ARG A 273 14.05 -37.02 34.32
N ARG A 274 15.27 -37.11 34.87
CA ARG A 274 15.57 -36.73 36.27
C ARG A 274 15.17 -35.30 36.64
N HIS A 275 15.29 -34.34 35.72
CA HIS A 275 14.90 -32.96 35.93
C HIS A 275 13.38 -32.81 35.81
N TRP A 276 12.79 -33.48 34.83
CA TRP A 276 11.34 -33.51 34.62
C TRP A 276 10.61 -34.18 35.78
N ASP A 277 11.13 -35.23 36.40
CA ASP A 277 10.55 -35.84 37.61
C ASP A 277 10.37 -34.78 38.72
N VAL A 278 11.41 -33.95 38.96
CA VAL A 278 11.36 -32.88 39.97
C VAL A 278 10.39 -31.76 39.56
N ILE A 279 10.34 -31.42 38.27
CA ILE A 279 9.42 -30.40 37.75
C ILE A 279 7.96 -30.88 37.86
N GLU A 280 7.68 -32.13 37.48
CA GLU A 280 6.35 -32.77 37.53
C GLU A 280 5.82 -32.83 38.97
N ASP A 281 6.68 -33.21 39.93
CA ASP A 281 6.35 -33.18 41.36
C ASP A 281 6.09 -31.74 41.87
N LEU A 282 6.89 -30.78 41.42
CA LEU A 282 6.77 -29.37 41.80
C LEU A 282 5.46 -28.76 41.33
N ILE A 283 5.10 -28.96 40.05
CA ILE A 283 3.86 -28.45 39.44
C ILE A 283 2.66 -29.35 39.71
N LYS A 284 2.87 -30.49 40.39
CA LYS A 284 1.86 -31.50 40.74
C LYS A 284 1.10 -32.04 39.52
N PHE A 285 1.78 -32.19 38.40
CA PHE A 285 1.21 -32.68 37.17
C PHE A 285 2.20 -33.61 36.46
N HIS A 286 1.72 -34.81 36.13
CA HIS A 286 2.47 -35.85 35.45
C HIS A 286 1.85 -36.06 34.06
N PRO A 287 2.50 -35.57 32.98
CA PRO A 287 1.98 -35.70 31.62
C PRO A 287 1.81 -37.16 31.21
N THR A 288 0.72 -37.48 30.51
CA THR A 288 0.47 -38.81 29.93
C THR A 288 0.24 -38.69 28.43
N VAL A 289 0.12 -39.83 27.72
CA VAL A 289 -0.22 -39.83 26.28
C VAL A 289 -1.63 -39.28 26.05
N GLU A 290 -2.56 -39.52 26.98
CA GLU A 290 -3.95 -39.07 26.91
C GLU A 290 -4.10 -37.61 27.36
N GLU A 291 -3.22 -37.15 28.25
CA GLU A 291 -3.16 -35.77 28.74
C GLU A 291 -1.73 -35.22 28.62
N PRO A 292 -1.31 -34.79 27.41
CA PRO A 292 0.01 -34.21 27.21
C PRO A 292 0.14 -32.85 27.91
N LEU A 293 1.38 -32.47 28.22
CA LEU A 293 1.66 -31.13 28.72
C LEU A 293 1.37 -30.10 27.61
N SER A 294 0.64 -29.03 27.94
CA SER A 294 0.42 -27.89 27.06
C SER A 294 0.65 -26.57 27.80
N LEU A 295 0.79 -25.46 27.07
CA LEU A 295 0.87 -24.15 27.71
C LEU A 295 -0.42 -23.82 28.48
N GLY A 296 -1.59 -24.19 27.94
CA GLY A 296 -2.87 -24.03 28.63
C GLY A 296 -2.88 -24.76 29.96
N LYS A 297 -2.43 -26.02 29.98
CA LYS A 297 -2.34 -26.80 31.21
C LYS A 297 -1.42 -26.18 32.25
N LEU A 298 -0.25 -25.67 31.83
CA LEU A 298 0.68 -24.95 32.72
C LEU A 298 0.06 -23.69 33.31
N ILE A 299 -0.79 -22.99 32.56
CA ILE A 299 -1.55 -21.83 33.05
C ILE A 299 -2.59 -22.29 34.07
N ASP A 300 -3.37 -23.31 33.77
CA ASP A 300 -4.46 -23.82 34.61
C ASP A 300 -3.97 -24.31 35.98
N ILE A 301 -2.87 -25.05 36.00
CA ILE A 301 -2.24 -25.53 37.25
C ILE A 301 -1.36 -24.45 37.90
N ASN A 302 -1.31 -23.26 37.33
CA ASN A 302 -0.58 -22.11 37.86
C ASN A 302 0.93 -22.36 38.05
N ALA A 303 1.52 -23.13 37.13
CA ALA A 303 2.92 -23.56 37.19
C ALA A 303 3.92 -22.38 37.21
N PHE A 304 3.51 -21.23 36.67
CA PHE A 304 4.31 -20.01 36.59
C PHE A 304 4.64 -19.38 37.96
N GLN A 305 3.95 -19.78 39.03
CA GLN A 305 4.31 -19.34 40.39
C GLN A 305 5.63 -19.97 40.88
N HIS A 306 6.09 -21.02 40.23
CA HIS A 306 7.33 -21.72 40.56
C HIS A 306 8.52 -21.28 39.70
N GLU A 307 8.47 -20.08 39.10
CA GLU A 307 9.47 -19.54 38.17
C GLU A 307 10.92 -19.71 38.68
N GLU A 308 11.22 -19.24 39.90
CA GLU A 308 12.56 -19.32 40.49
C GLU A 308 13.07 -20.77 40.56
N ARG A 309 12.21 -21.69 41.01
CA ARG A 309 12.58 -23.09 41.18
C ARG A 309 12.76 -23.79 39.82
N VAL A 310 11.93 -23.48 38.84
CA VAL A 310 12.07 -23.98 37.47
C VAL A 310 13.35 -23.44 36.84
N GLN A 311 13.69 -22.18 37.08
CA GLN A 311 14.94 -21.57 36.62
C GLN A 311 16.17 -22.26 37.21
N GLU A 312 16.17 -22.56 38.51
CA GLU A 312 17.25 -23.31 39.17
C GLU A 312 17.45 -24.69 38.54
N ILE A 313 16.37 -25.45 38.34
CA ILE A 313 16.43 -26.80 37.75
C ILE A 313 16.95 -26.73 36.30
N SER A 314 16.45 -25.78 35.51
CA SER A 314 16.93 -25.53 34.14
C SER A 314 18.42 -25.16 34.13
N GLY A 315 18.86 -24.31 35.05
CA GLY A 315 20.27 -23.92 35.20
C GLY A 315 21.18 -25.10 35.57
N GLN A 316 20.71 -25.97 36.48
CA GLN A 316 21.41 -27.21 36.83
C GLN A 316 21.56 -28.12 35.61
N ALA A 317 20.48 -28.32 34.85
CA ALA A 317 20.49 -29.16 33.66
C ALA A 317 21.52 -28.69 32.61
N SER A 318 21.56 -27.38 32.34
CA SER A 318 22.57 -26.79 31.44
C SER A 318 24.00 -26.93 31.97
N SER A 319 24.20 -26.78 33.28
CA SER A 319 25.51 -26.92 33.92
C SER A 319 26.02 -28.36 33.85
N GLU A 320 25.15 -29.33 34.15
CA GLU A 320 25.44 -30.76 34.03
C GLU A 320 25.78 -31.14 32.59
N ALA A 321 25.01 -30.66 31.61
CA ALA A 321 25.28 -30.94 30.19
C ALA A 321 26.65 -30.39 29.74
N SER A 322 27.02 -29.19 30.21
CA SER A 322 28.35 -28.60 29.95
C SER A 322 29.48 -29.44 30.56
N LEU A 323 29.34 -29.85 31.83
CA LEU A 323 30.32 -30.69 32.51
C LEU A 323 30.46 -32.07 31.86
N GLU A 324 29.35 -32.73 31.52
CA GLU A 324 29.36 -34.00 30.80
C GLU A 324 30.01 -33.86 29.41
N GLY A 325 29.82 -32.73 28.74
CA GLY A 325 30.46 -32.43 27.46
C GLY A 325 31.98 -32.27 27.58
N ILE A 326 32.47 -31.70 28.69
CA ILE A 326 33.91 -31.58 28.99
C ILE A 326 34.50 -32.95 29.33
N LEU A 327 33.80 -33.78 30.11
CA LEU A 327 34.26 -35.11 30.52
C LEU A 327 34.27 -36.16 29.40
N LYS A 328 33.51 -35.92 28.32
CA LYS A 328 33.46 -36.79 27.12
C LYS A 328 34.45 -36.39 26.02
N ARG A 329 35.24 -35.33 26.22
CA ARG A 329 36.36 -34.93 25.36
C ARG A 329 37.67 -35.46 25.92
#